data_AF-S4WAK8-F1
#
_entry.id   AF-S4WAK8-F1
#
_cell.length_a   1.000
_cell.length_b   1.000
_cell.length_c   1.000
_cell.angle_alpha   90.00
_cell.angle_beta   90.00
_cell.angle_gamma   90.00
#
_symmetry.space_group_name_H-M   'P 1'
#
loop_
_entity.id
_entity.type
_entity.pdbx_description
1 polymer ?
#
loop_
_entity_poly.entity_id
_entity_poly.type
_entity_poly.pdbx_seq_one_letter_code
_entity_poly.pdbx_strand_id
1 'polypeptide(L)'
;LTELFHDNDLGARFELRDIPNVEPGMSPMEIWCCEAQERYVLGVAPSDLDTFKAICERERAVYAVVGYATSEQRLVLTDKLLNTTPIDMEMSVLFGKPPRMSRTSFTKPLKLSPFDTTLSAESATPSEAIAKALDRVLKLPSVGSKSFLITIGDRSVTGLIARDQ
;
A
#
# COMPACT_ATOMS: atom_id res chain seq x y z
N LEU A 1 -1.59 6.01 11.02
CA LEU A 1 -1.18 6.63 12.31
C LEU A 1 -1.80 5.92 13.50
N THR A 2 -3.14 5.80 13.55
CA THR A 2 -3.88 5.29 14.71
C THR A 2 -3.69 3.80 14.99
N GLU A 3 -3.49 2.98 13.96
CA GLU A 3 -3.27 1.53 14.10
C GLU A 3 -2.04 1.19 14.97
N LEU A 4 -0.94 1.94 14.83
CA LEU A 4 0.31 1.74 15.60
C LEU A 4 0.06 1.75 17.12
N PHE A 5 -0.83 2.64 17.58
CA PHE A 5 -1.13 2.79 19.01
C PHE A 5 -2.19 1.78 19.44
N HIS A 6 -3.19 1.53 18.59
CA HIS A 6 -4.23 0.55 18.87
C HIS A 6 -3.67 -0.85 19.10
N ASP A 7 -2.73 -1.28 18.25
CA ASP A 7 -2.10 -2.60 18.32
C ASP A 7 -1.27 -2.80 19.60
N ASN A 8 -0.96 -1.71 20.33
CA ASN A 8 -0.22 -1.72 21.58
C ASN A 8 -1.08 -1.33 22.79
N ASP A 9 -2.42 -1.30 22.65
CA ASP A 9 -3.36 -0.89 23.71
C ASP A 9 -3.13 0.55 24.23
N LEU A 10 -2.60 1.44 23.39
CA LEU A 10 -2.33 2.85 23.70
C LEU A 10 -3.30 3.77 22.98
N GLY A 11 -3.47 4.98 23.52
CA GLY A 11 -3.99 6.12 22.77
C GLY A 11 -2.86 7.03 22.29
N ALA A 12 -3.25 8.17 21.73
CA ALA A 12 -2.28 9.15 21.26
C ALA A 12 -2.88 10.56 21.22
N ARG A 13 -2.01 11.54 21.46
CA ARG A 13 -2.31 12.96 21.29
C ARG A 13 -1.42 13.51 20.18
N PHE A 14 -2.04 14.09 19.18
CA PHE A 14 -1.38 14.66 18.01
C PHE A 14 -1.66 16.15 17.90
N GLU A 15 -0.69 16.86 17.34
CA GLU A 15 -0.86 18.22 16.88
C GLU A 15 -0.86 18.25 15.35
N LEU A 16 -1.97 18.73 14.78
CA LEU A 16 -2.16 18.80 13.35
C LEU A 16 -1.13 19.69 12.66
N ARG A 17 -0.77 20.82 13.29
CA ARG A 17 0.14 21.82 12.71
C ARG A 17 1.61 21.45 12.81
N ASP A 18 1.94 20.37 13.51
CA ASP A 18 3.30 19.83 13.55
C ASP A 18 3.53 18.86 12.37
N ILE A 19 2.49 18.48 11.62
CA ILE A 19 2.61 17.66 10.39
C ILE A 19 3.15 18.53 9.25
N PRO A 20 4.26 18.14 8.58
CA PRO A 20 4.77 18.84 7.41
C PRO A 20 3.72 18.90 6.31
N ASN A 21 3.36 20.12 5.90
CA ASN A 21 2.35 20.36 4.88
C ASN A 21 2.88 21.36 3.84
N VAL A 22 2.78 20.97 2.57
CA VAL A 22 3.18 21.79 1.41
C VAL A 22 2.05 22.65 0.88
N GLU A 23 0.80 22.38 1.28
CA GLU A 23 -0.39 23.11 0.84
C GLU A 23 -1.11 23.73 2.04
N PRO A 24 -0.81 25.01 2.38
CA PRO A 24 -1.34 25.67 3.57
C PRO A 24 -2.87 25.80 3.62
N GLY A 25 -3.53 25.71 2.46
CA GLY A 25 -4.99 25.82 2.33
C GLY A 25 -5.77 24.57 2.77
N MET A 26 -5.09 23.46 3.02
CA MET A 26 -5.75 22.21 3.42
C MET A 26 -6.48 22.34 4.76
N SER A 27 -7.71 21.85 4.78
CA SER A 27 -8.51 21.66 5.98
C SER A 27 -7.92 20.58 6.90
N PRO A 28 -8.33 20.53 8.19
CA PRO A 28 -7.92 19.47 9.10
C PRO A 28 -8.17 18.05 8.58
N MET A 29 -9.28 17.83 7.89
CA MET A 29 -9.62 16.54 7.29
C MET A 29 -8.64 16.19 6.17
N GLU A 30 -8.31 17.13 5.30
CA GLU A 30 -7.38 16.89 4.19
C GLU A 30 -5.97 16.60 4.68
N ILE A 31 -5.47 17.35 5.67
CA ILE A 31 -4.15 17.08 6.26
C ILE A 31 -4.10 15.68 6.88
N TRP A 32 -5.14 15.28 7.62
CA TRP A 32 -5.15 14.01 8.36
C TRP A 32 -5.42 12.78 7.48
N CYS A 33 -6.32 12.90 6.50
CA CYS A 33 -6.78 11.79 5.67
C CYS A 33 -6.12 11.71 4.30
N CYS A 34 -5.24 12.64 3.93
CA CYS A 34 -4.55 12.56 2.64
C CYS A 34 -3.70 11.29 2.53
N GLU A 35 -3.67 10.71 1.32
CA GLU A 35 -2.83 9.56 0.96
C GLU A 35 -1.56 10.00 0.21
N ALA A 36 -0.97 11.13 0.63
CA ALA A 36 0.32 11.55 0.11
C ALA A 36 1.37 10.44 0.31
N GLN A 37 2.22 10.26 -0.70
CA GLN A 37 3.17 9.15 -0.82
C GLN A 37 4.44 9.38 0.02
N GLU A 38 5.31 8.37 0.10
CA GLU A 38 6.62 8.40 0.79
C GLU A 38 6.61 8.82 2.28
N ARG A 39 5.54 8.48 3.01
CA ARG A 39 5.42 8.78 4.45
C ARG A 39 5.42 7.52 5.30
N TYR A 40 6.12 7.60 6.42
CA TYR A 40 6.22 6.53 7.41
C TYR A 40 5.90 7.08 8.80
N VAL A 41 5.37 6.23 9.66
CA VAL A 41 5.02 6.56 11.05
C VAL A 41 5.84 5.65 11.95
N LEU A 42 6.56 6.24 12.92
CA LEU A 42 7.43 5.50 13.83
C LEU A 42 7.17 5.94 15.27
N GLY A 43 7.24 4.99 16.20
CA GLY A 43 7.36 5.26 17.62
C GLY A 43 8.84 5.30 18.02
N VAL A 44 9.29 6.40 18.61
CA VAL A 44 10.67 6.57 19.07
C VAL A 44 10.64 6.95 20.55
N ALA A 45 11.45 6.29 21.37
CA ALA A 45 11.56 6.64 22.78
C ALA A 45 12.15 8.07 22.92
N PRO A 46 11.71 8.87 23.90
CA PRO A 46 12.24 10.22 24.08
C PRO A 46 13.77 10.27 24.25
N SER A 47 14.38 9.23 24.84
CA SER A 47 15.84 9.10 24.99
C SER A 47 16.60 8.93 23.67
N ASP A 48 15.94 8.38 22.65
CA ASP A 48 16.55 8.07 21.36
C ASP A 48 16.26 9.14 20.29
N LEU A 49 15.48 10.16 20.63
CA LEU A 49 15.03 11.19 19.69
C LEU A 49 16.19 11.98 19.07
N ASP A 50 17.21 12.31 19.87
CA ASP A 50 18.39 13.03 19.38
C ASP A 50 19.20 12.18 18.39
N THR A 51 19.32 10.87 18.67
CA THR A 51 19.95 9.91 17.75
C THR A 51 19.16 9.81 16.44
N PHE A 52 17.84 9.71 16.53
CA PHE A 52 16.96 9.66 15.35
C PHE A 52 17.10 10.94 14.51
N LYS A 53 17.05 12.10 15.15
CA LYS A 53 17.24 13.41 14.50
C LYS A 53 18.58 13.48 13.76
N ALA A 54 19.68 13.07 14.40
CA ALA A 54 21.00 13.08 13.79
C ALA A 54 21.07 12.18 12.53
N ILE A 55 20.39 11.04 12.54
CA ILE A 55 20.28 10.16 11.36
C ILE A 55 19.48 10.85 10.25
N CYS A 56 18.32 11.43 10.56
CA CYS A 56 17.48 12.14 9.59
C CYS A 56 18.22 13.33 8.94
N GLU A 57 18.93 14.13 9.73
CA GLU A 57 19.71 15.26 9.22
C GLU A 57 20.84 14.79 8.29
N ARG A 58 21.55 13.71 8.64
CA ARG A 58 22.60 13.13 7.79
C ARG A 58 22.06 12.66 6.44
N GLU A 59 20.94 11.96 6.45
CA GLU A 59 20.31 11.40 5.25
C GLU A 59 19.43 12.41 4.50
N ARG A 60 19.27 13.63 5.01
CA ARG A 60 18.34 14.65 4.48
C ARG A 60 16.90 14.14 4.41
N ALA A 61 16.52 13.28 5.35
CA ALA A 61 15.18 12.76 5.49
C ALA A 61 14.33 13.75 6.31
N VAL A 62 13.26 14.27 5.71
CA VAL A 62 12.31 15.15 6.41
C VAL A 62 11.57 14.34 7.46
N TYR A 63 11.53 14.84 8.68
CA TYR A 63 10.78 14.22 9.78
C TYR A 63 10.07 15.29 10.60
N ALA A 64 9.04 14.87 11.35
CA ALA A 64 8.39 15.71 12.34
C ALA A 64 7.90 14.86 13.51
N VAL A 65 8.03 15.40 14.72
CA VAL A 65 7.38 14.84 15.91
C VAL A 65 5.98 15.42 15.97
N VAL A 66 4.98 14.61 15.61
CA VAL A 66 3.59 15.06 15.43
C VAL A 66 2.71 14.79 16.64
N GLY A 67 3.21 14.07 17.65
CA GLY A 67 2.44 13.66 18.81
C GLY A 67 3.18 12.69 19.73
N TYR A 68 2.48 12.22 20.76
CA TYR A 68 2.98 11.27 21.73
C TYR A 68 1.92 10.21 22.09
N ALA A 69 2.39 9.02 22.46
CA ALA A 69 1.54 7.95 22.96
C ALA A 69 1.03 8.27 24.37
N THR A 70 -0.19 7.83 24.66
CA THR A 70 -0.80 7.94 25.99
C THR A 70 -1.29 6.59 26.48
N SER A 71 -1.27 6.36 27.79
CA SER A 71 -1.86 5.16 28.41
C SER A 71 -3.39 5.16 28.33
N GLU A 72 -4.01 6.34 28.26
CA GLU A 72 -5.43 6.49 27.99
C GLU A 72 -5.71 6.14 26.53
N GLN A 73 -6.60 5.17 26.26
CA GLN A 73 -6.97 4.70 24.91
C GLN A 73 -7.90 5.66 24.17
N ARG A 74 -7.53 6.94 24.13
CA ARG A 74 -8.21 7.99 23.37
C ARG A 74 -7.31 8.53 22.27
N LEU A 75 -7.92 8.90 21.16
CA LEU A 75 -7.30 9.62 20.07
C LEU A 75 -7.70 11.08 20.16
N VAL A 76 -6.71 11.96 20.35
CA VAL A 76 -6.92 13.41 20.36
C VAL A 76 -6.04 14.04 19.28
N LEU A 77 -6.64 14.87 18.42
CA LEU A 77 -5.95 15.70 17.44
C LEU A 77 -6.32 17.15 17.73
N THR A 78 -5.32 17.98 18.04
CA THR A 78 -5.49 19.42 18.25
C THR A 78 -5.02 20.21 17.03
N ASP A 79 -5.60 21.39 16.83
CA ASP A 79 -5.18 22.34 15.80
C ASP A 79 -4.87 23.70 16.45
N LYS A 80 -3.58 24.01 16.62
CA LYS A 80 -3.09 25.30 17.15
C LYS A 80 -3.51 26.51 16.31
N LEU A 81 -3.70 26.36 14.99
CA LEU A 81 -4.04 27.49 14.11
C LEU A 81 -5.50 27.91 14.28
N LEU A 82 -6.40 26.94 14.35
CA LEU A 82 -7.84 27.19 14.49
C LEU A 82 -8.32 27.19 15.93
N ASN A 83 -7.45 26.81 16.87
CA ASN A 83 -7.75 26.61 18.29
C ASN A 83 -8.96 25.66 18.48
N THR A 84 -8.94 24.54 17.75
CA THR A 84 -9.98 23.50 17.81
C THR A 84 -9.37 22.13 18.08
N THR A 85 -10.24 21.15 18.38
CA THR A 85 -9.87 19.74 18.54
C THR A 85 -10.64 18.92 17.51
N PRO A 86 -10.15 18.79 16.26
CA PRO A 86 -10.87 18.10 15.19
C PRO A 86 -11.22 16.64 15.49
N ILE A 87 -10.41 15.94 16.30
CA ILE A 87 -10.67 14.55 16.71
C ILE A 87 -10.51 14.46 18.22
N ASP A 88 -11.55 13.98 18.90
CA ASP A 88 -11.51 13.59 20.31
C ASP A 88 -12.48 12.42 20.53
N MET A 89 -11.95 11.20 20.49
CA MET A 89 -12.78 9.99 20.61
C MET A 89 -11.98 8.81 21.19
N GLU A 90 -12.70 7.82 21.72
CA GLU A 90 -12.09 6.56 22.16
C GLU A 90 -11.63 5.71 20.97
N MET A 91 -10.52 5.00 21.13
CA MET A 91 -9.98 4.10 20.10
C MET A 91 -10.98 2.99 19.74
N SER A 92 -11.78 2.53 20.71
CA SER A 92 -12.85 1.54 20.54
C SER A 92 -13.94 1.98 19.56
N VAL A 93 -14.22 3.28 19.48
CA VAL A 93 -15.23 3.85 18.57
C VAL A 93 -14.70 3.86 17.15
N LEU A 94 -13.43 4.20 16.96
CA LEU A 94 -12.78 4.23 15.65
C LEU A 94 -12.57 2.82 15.07
N PHE A 95 -12.12 1.88 15.90
CA PHE A 95 -11.84 0.50 15.50
C PHE A 95 -12.99 -0.47 15.81
N GLY A 96 -14.17 0.05 16.14
CA GLY A 96 -15.37 -0.74 16.42
C GLY A 96 -15.68 -1.65 15.24
N LYS A 97 -15.69 -2.97 15.46
CA LYS A 97 -15.90 -3.94 14.39
C LYS A 97 -17.40 -4.16 14.17
N PRO A 98 -17.96 -3.79 13.00
CA PRO A 98 -19.31 -4.21 12.65
C PRO A 98 -19.38 -5.75 12.57
N PRO A 99 -20.58 -6.35 12.69
CA PRO A 99 -20.73 -7.79 12.57
C PRO A 99 -20.13 -8.29 11.25
N ARG A 100 -19.43 -9.42 11.32
CA ARG A 100 -18.77 -10.01 10.15
C ARG A 100 -19.80 -10.30 9.06
N MET A 101 -19.47 -9.95 7.82
CA MET A 101 -20.32 -10.23 6.68
C MET A 101 -20.48 -11.75 6.50
N SER A 102 -21.72 -12.24 6.59
CA SER A 102 -22.06 -13.62 6.21
C SER A 102 -22.60 -13.61 4.79
N ARG A 103 -21.92 -14.32 3.88
CA ARG A 103 -22.37 -14.51 2.50
C ARG A 103 -22.67 -15.97 2.26
N THR A 104 -23.92 -16.25 1.94
CA THR A 104 -24.31 -17.55 1.36
C THR A 104 -24.26 -17.44 -0.15
N SER A 105 -23.44 -18.27 -0.78
CA SER A 105 -23.33 -18.36 -2.24
C SER A 105 -23.57 -19.79 -2.70
N PHE A 106 -24.13 -19.94 -3.89
CA PHE A 106 -24.34 -21.24 -4.52
C PHE A 106 -23.44 -21.34 -5.75
N THR A 107 -22.71 -22.45 -5.86
CA THR A 107 -21.94 -22.74 -7.06
C THR A 107 -22.88 -22.91 -8.24
N LYS A 108 -22.75 -22.04 -9.24
CA LYS A 108 -23.46 -22.21 -10.51
C LYS A 108 -22.66 -23.16 -11.39
N PRO A 109 -23.29 -24.19 -11.99
CA PRO A 109 -22.60 -25.02 -12.97
C PRO A 109 -22.21 -24.14 -14.17
N LEU A 110 -20.93 -24.14 -14.52
CA LEU A 110 -20.43 -23.43 -15.68
C LEU A 110 -20.93 -24.14 -16.95
N LYS A 111 -21.61 -23.41 -17.83
CA LYS A 111 -21.94 -23.90 -19.18
C LYS A 111 -20.77 -23.54 -20.10
N LEU A 112 -19.79 -24.43 -20.20
CA LEU A 112 -18.66 -24.29 -21.12
C LEU A 112 -18.88 -25.23 -22.30
N SER A 113 -18.57 -24.76 -23.51
CA SER A 113 -18.45 -25.64 -24.66
C SER A 113 -17.21 -26.52 -24.47
N PRO A 114 -17.26 -27.82 -24.80
CA PRO A 114 -16.07 -28.67 -24.82
C PRO A 114 -14.98 -28.05 -25.70
N PHE A 115 -13.76 -28.00 -25.18
CA PHE A 115 -12.61 -27.52 -25.95
C PHE A 115 -12.26 -28.56 -27.03
N ASP A 116 -12.27 -28.14 -28.29
CA ASP A 116 -11.92 -29.00 -29.42
C ASP A 116 -10.39 -29.13 -29.55
N THR A 117 -9.89 -30.34 -29.32
CA THR A 117 -8.47 -30.68 -29.39
C THR A 117 -8.04 -31.18 -30.77
N THR A 118 -8.97 -31.33 -31.73
CA THR A 118 -8.68 -31.95 -33.03
C THR A 118 -7.92 -31.03 -33.99
N LEU A 119 -7.89 -29.71 -33.72
CA LEU A 119 -7.28 -28.67 -34.56
C LEU A 119 -7.78 -28.67 -36.03
N SER A 120 -8.89 -29.37 -36.30
CA SER A 120 -9.41 -29.63 -37.65
C SER A 120 -9.93 -28.38 -38.37
N ALA A 121 -10.23 -27.32 -37.63
CA ALA A 121 -10.68 -26.03 -38.17
C ALA A 121 -9.54 -25.13 -38.69
N GLU A 122 -8.26 -25.43 -38.38
CA GLU A 122 -7.15 -24.48 -38.58
C GLU A 122 -6.23 -24.82 -39.79
N SER A 123 -6.11 -26.10 -40.19
CA SER A 123 -5.43 -26.51 -41.44
C SER A 123 -5.76 -27.95 -41.86
N ALA A 124 -5.53 -28.26 -43.16
CA ALA A 124 -5.65 -29.57 -43.77
C ALA A 124 -4.54 -30.57 -43.37
N THR A 125 -3.39 -30.09 -42.86
CA THR A 125 -2.30 -30.98 -42.38
C THR A 125 -1.86 -30.63 -40.96
N PRO A 126 -1.49 -31.61 -40.11
CA PRO A 126 -1.02 -31.36 -38.75
C PRO A 126 0.21 -30.44 -38.67
N SER A 127 1.11 -30.52 -39.66
CA SER A 127 2.33 -29.71 -39.70
C SER A 127 2.03 -28.22 -39.86
N GLU A 128 1.09 -27.88 -40.75
CA GLU A 128 0.65 -26.49 -40.96
C GLU A 128 -0.12 -25.94 -39.76
N ALA A 129 -0.96 -26.77 -39.12
CA ALA A 129 -1.69 -26.37 -37.92
C ALA A 129 -0.73 -26.00 -36.78
N ILE A 130 0.33 -26.78 -36.57
CA ILE A 130 1.39 -26.50 -35.57
C ILE A 130 2.14 -25.22 -35.93
N ALA A 131 2.52 -25.02 -37.19
CA ALA A 131 3.21 -23.81 -37.62
C ALA A 131 2.40 -22.54 -37.35
N LYS A 132 1.09 -22.55 -37.65
CA LYS A 132 0.17 -21.42 -37.35
C LYS A 132 -0.03 -21.21 -35.85
N ALA A 133 -0.21 -22.29 -35.10
CA ALA A 133 -0.36 -22.22 -33.65
C ALA A 133 0.88 -21.60 -33.00
N LEU A 134 2.08 -22.02 -33.41
CA LEU A 134 3.34 -21.47 -32.92
C LEU A 134 3.48 -19.98 -33.23
N ASP A 135 3.14 -19.55 -34.46
CA ASP A 135 3.14 -18.12 -34.82
C ASP A 135 2.20 -17.29 -33.94
N ARG A 136 0.98 -17.78 -33.69
CA ARG A 136 -0.01 -17.08 -32.85
C ARG A 136 0.39 -17.07 -31.37
N VAL A 137 0.84 -18.21 -30.85
CA VAL A 137 1.21 -18.37 -29.44
C VAL A 137 2.40 -17.49 -29.11
N LEU A 138 3.43 -17.41 -29.97
CA LEU A 138 4.60 -16.55 -29.70
C LEU A 138 4.28 -15.05 -29.81
N LYS A 139 3.25 -14.68 -30.58
CA LYS A 139 2.74 -13.29 -30.67
C LYS A 139 1.76 -12.94 -29.55
N LEU A 140 1.28 -13.92 -28.78
CA LEU A 140 0.38 -13.67 -27.67
C LEU A 140 1.15 -12.92 -26.55
N PRO A 141 0.68 -11.74 -26.11
CA PRO A 141 1.42 -10.94 -25.12
C PRO A 141 1.70 -11.66 -23.80
N SER A 142 0.87 -12.63 -23.40
CA SER A 142 1.13 -13.45 -22.20
C SER A 142 2.30 -14.41 -22.37
N VAL A 143 2.63 -14.84 -23.60
CA VAL A 143 3.72 -15.79 -23.90
C VAL A 143 4.97 -15.10 -24.45
N GLY A 144 4.81 -14.13 -25.35
CA GLY A 144 5.92 -13.44 -26.02
C GLY A 144 6.92 -12.79 -25.05
N SER A 145 8.07 -12.35 -25.57
CA SER A 145 9.16 -11.80 -24.75
C SER A 145 8.69 -10.68 -23.82
N LYS A 146 9.08 -10.77 -22.54
CA LYS A 146 8.81 -9.75 -21.51
C LYS A 146 9.99 -8.80 -21.31
N SER A 147 10.97 -8.81 -22.22
CA SER A 147 12.17 -7.97 -22.11
C SER A 147 11.81 -6.51 -21.85
N PHE A 148 10.75 -5.98 -22.48
CA PHE A 148 10.32 -4.60 -22.30
C PHE A 148 9.81 -4.26 -20.88
N LEU A 149 9.36 -5.25 -20.11
CA LEU A 149 9.01 -5.09 -18.69
C LEU A 149 10.21 -5.31 -17.77
N ILE A 150 11.20 -6.06 -18.24
CA ILE A 150 12.38 -6.44 -17.45
C ILE A 150 13.41 -5.31 -17.48
N THR A 151 13.72 -4.75 -18.66
CA THR A 151 14.83 -3.81 -18.85
C THR A 151 14.56 -2.37 -18.41
N ILE A 152 13.32 -2.04 -18.07
CA ILE A 152 12.95 -0.70 -17.57
C ILE A 152 13.33 -0.48 -16.10
N GLY A 153 13.51 -1.56 -15.34
CA GLY A 153 13.99 -1.52 -13.95
C GLY A 153 15.44 -1.98 -13.86
N ASP A 154 16.25 -1.30 -13.05
CA ASP A 154 17.58 -1.77 -12.69
C ASP A 154 17.49 -3.10 -11.91
N ARG A 155 18.37 -4.05 -12.23
CA ARG A 155 18.41 -5.40 -11.64
C ARG A 155 19.80 -5.77 -11.14
N SER A 156 20.60 -4.77 -10.79
CA SER A 156 21.99 -4.92 -10.34
C SER A 156 22.32 -4.06 -9.13
N VAL A 157 21.54 -3.02 -8.86
CA VAL A 157 21.66 -2.19 -7.65
C VAL A 157 21.61 -3.08 -6.41
N THR A 158 22.44 -2.76 -5.41
CA THR A 158 22.85 -3.58 -4.24
C THR A 158 24.03 -4.54 -4.45
N GLY A 159 24.29 -5.04 -5.67
CA GLY A 159 25.38 -5.97 -5.96
C GLY A 159 25.22 -7.37 -5.37
N LEU A 160 24.05 -7.70 -4.81
CA LEU A 160 23.76 -8.99 -4.15
C LEU A 160 22.84 -9.90 -5.00
N ILE A 161 22.81 -9.70 -6.32
CA ILE A 161 21.88 -10.38 -7.21
C ILE A 161 22.56 -11.60 -7.84
N ALA A 162 22.13 -12.79 -7.42
CA ALA A 162 22.67 -14.06 -7.90
C ALA A 162 22.01 -14.55 -9.21
N ARG A 163 20.75 -14.18 -9.47
CA ARG A 163 19.97 -14.55 -10.67
C ARG A 163 18.87 -13.54 -10.94
N ASP A 164 18.73 -13.08 -12.18
CA ASP A 164 17.57 -12.36 -12.69
C ASP A 164 16.76 -13.19 -13.71
N GLN A 165 15.66 -12.64 -14.22
CA GLN A 165 14.67 -13.31 -15.10
C GLN A 165 15.27 -13.80 -16.43
#